data_AF-A0A376EL53-F1
#
_entry.id   AF-A0A376EL53-F1
#
_cell.length_a   1.000
_cell.length_b   1.000
_cell.length_c   1.000
_cell.angle_alpha   90.00
_cell.angle_beta   90.00
_cell.angle_gamma   90.00
#
_symmetry.space_group_name_H-M   'P 1'
#
loop_
_entity.id
_entity.type
_entity.pdbx_description
1 polymer ?
#
loop_
_entity_poly.entity_id
_entity_poly.type
_entity_poly.pdbx_seq_one_letter_code
_entity_poly.pdbx_strand_id
1 'polypeptide(L)'
;MGFYSNFSEEDLIESYTNQVDHQGKADNEILEEILRRSSLEDFLNKIKTKNLYQNEKNRLIREINGHYVNKRSKQECLSLISSTLLSGESIRLLVNIKYDQIHQNVENLKVDSKTLMYSFVGTIVASIISSVIIFTILYQFSFLSVFHFSLLIPAYIINYWVIRLITGKTRVNLAVFIASFIATLLNCVYFIFLINYS
;
A
#
# COMPACT_ATOMS: atom_id res chain seq x y z
N MET A 1 28.11 -27.58 11.73
CA MET A 1 27.25 -27.19 10.58
C MET A 1 27.06 -25.69 10.72
N GLY A 2 27.59 -24.89 9.79
CA GLY A 2 27.59 -23.43 9.91
C GLY A 2 26.20 -22.84 9.71
N PHE A 3 25.91 -21.70 10.33
CA PHE A 3 24.61 -21.04 10.27
C PHE A 3 24.15 -20.76 8.83
N TYR A 4 25.07 -20.36 7.96
CA TYR A 4 24.79 -20.02 6.56
C TYR A 4 24.64 -21.24 5.62
N SER A 5 24.85 -22.48 6.10
CA SER A 5 24.82 -23.65 5.22
C SER A 5 23.45 -23.91 4.61
N ASN A 6 22.38 -23.44 5.26
CA ASN A 6 21.00 -23.63 4.84
C ASN A 6 20.45 -22.46 3.99
N PHE A 7 21.26 -21.42 3.80
CA PHE A 7 20.83 -20.21 3.11
C PHE A 7 20.73 -20.49 1.61
N SER A 8 19.69 -19.95 0.96
CA SER A 8 19.67 -19.86 -0.50
C SER A 8 20.74 -18.88 -0.98
N GLU A 9 21.02 -18.89 -2.28
CA GLU A 9 21.95 -17.91 -2.85
C GLU A 9 21.46 -16.47 -2.69
N GLU A 10 20.15 -16.25 -2.73
CA GLU A 10 19.56 -14.94 -2.48
C GLU A 10 19.71 -14.50 -1.03
N ASP A 11 19.50 -15.41 -0.07
CA ASP A 11 19.69 -15.14 1.36
C ASP A 11 21.16 -14.83 1.67
N LEU A 12 22.11 -15.51 1.01
CA LEU A 12 23.54 -15.22 1.13
C LEU A 12 23.88 -13.84 0.60
N ILE A 13 23.36 -13.47 -0.58
CA ILE A 13 23.57 -12.14 -1.16
C ILE A 13 23.02 -11.05 -0.24
N GLU A 14 21.81 -11.23 0.28
CA GLU A 14 21.18 -10.26 1.18
C GLU A 14 21.94 -10.13 2.49
N SER A 15 22.30 -11.25 3.11
CA SER A 15 23.04 -11.24 4.38
C SER A 15 24.43 -10.63 4.24
N TYR A 16 25.15 -10.98 3.16
CA TYR A 16 26.46 -10.40 2.88
C TYR A 16 26.36 -8.88 2.66
N THR A 17 25.42 -8.44 1.82
CA THR A 17 25.23 -7.01 1.52
C THR A 17 24.88 -6.23 2.78
N ASN A 18 23.96 -6.75 3.60
CA ASN A 18 23.58 -6.12 4.86
C ASN A 18 24.75 -5.99 5.84
N GLN A 19 25.59 -7.03 5.97
CA GLN A 19 26.76 -6.97 6.84
C GLN A 19 27.77 -5.93 6.35
N VAL A 20 28.07 -5.91 5.05
CA VAL A 20 29.00 -4.92 4.48
C VAL A 20 28.46 -3.49 4.63
N ASP A 21 27.18 -3.26 4.38
CA ASP A 21 26.57 -1.93 4.44
C ASP A 21 26.54 -1.37 5.88
N HIS A 22 26.30 -2.21 6.89
CA HIS A 22 26.13 -1.76 8.27
C HIS A 22 27.40 -1.89 9.12
N GLN A 23 28.29 -2.83 8.80
CA GLN A 23 29.47 -3.16 9.60
C GLN A 23 30.78 -2.89 8.84
N GLY A 24 30.72 -2.56 7.55
CA GLY A 24 31.89 -2.30 6.69
C GLY A 24 32.66 -3.55 6.27
N LYS A 25 32.29 -4.73 6.77
CA LYS A 25 32.90 -6.02 6.45
C LYS A 25 31.91 -7.16 6.68
N ALA A 26 32.10 -8.26 5.96
CA ALA A 26 31.35 -9.50 6.18
C ALA A 26 32.06 -10.40 7.19
N ASP A 27 31.28 -11.19 7.93
CA ASP A 27 31.81 -12.16 8.88
C ASP A 27 32.54 -13.31 8.18
N ASN A 28 33.53 -13.91 8.86
CA ASN A 28 34.29 -15.02 8.30
C ASN A 28 33.40 -16.23 7.98
N GLU A 29 32.33 -16.47 8.75
CA GLU A 29 31.44 -17.63 8.54
C GLU A 29 30.66 -17.55 7.22
N ILE A 30 30.19 -16.35 6.83
CA ILE A 30 29.51 -16.16 5.54
C ILE A 30 30.51 -16.19 4.38
N LEU A 31 31.71 -15.65 4.58
CA LEU A 31 32.79 -15.69 3.58
C LEU A 31 33.23 -17.14 3.30
N GLU A 32 33.35 -17.96 4.34
CA GLU A 32 33.67 -19.39 4.21
C GLU A 32 32.57 -20.14 3.44
N GLU A 33 31.30 -19.88 3.73
CA GLU A 33 30.19 -20.51 3.00
C GLU A 33 30.13 -20.05 1.53
N ILE A 34 30.41 -18.77 1.24
CA ILE A 34 30.51 -18.24 -0.12
C ILE A 34 31.64 -18.95 -0.87
N LEU A 35 32.85 -19.00 -0.27
CA LEU A 35 34.03 -19.65 -0.84
C LEU A 35 33.83 -21.15 -1.04
N ARG A 36 33.02 -21.80 -0.20
CA ARG A 36 32.64 -23.21 -0.34
C ARG A 36 31.78 -23.46 -1.58
N ARG A 37 30.94 -22.50 -1.98
CA ARG A 37 30.00 -22.62 -3.10
C ARG A 37 30.57 -22.13 -4.43
N SER A 38 31.36 -21.07 -4.42
CA SER A 38 31.96 -20.46 -5.60
C SER A 38 33.14 -19.56 -5.22
N SER A 39 33.80 -18.94 -6.20
CA SER A 39 34.76 -17.89 -5.89
C SER A 39 34.06 -16.65 -5.32
N LEU A 40 34.77 -15.89 -4.46
CA LEU A 40 34.28 -14.61 -3.96
C LEU A 40 34.05 -13.61 -5.10
N GLU A 41 34.89 -13.67 -6.14
CA GLU A 41 34.76 -12.82 -7.33
C GLU A 41 33.47 -13.12 -8.10
N ASP A 42 33.13 -14.40 -8.31
CA ASP A 42 31.87 -14.80 -8.95
C ASP A 42 30.67 -14.32 -8.13
N PHE A 43 30.75 -14.44 -6.81
CA PHE A 43 29.69 -13.98 -5.91
C PHE A 43 29.49 -12.47 -5.98
N LEU A 44 30.57 -11.68 -5.93
CA LEU A 44 30.52 -10.23 -6.11
C LEU A 44 30.01 -9.83 -7.49
N ASN A 45 30.39 -10.55 -8.54
CA ASN A 45 29.88 -10.33 -9.89
C ASN A 45 28.37 -10.60 -10.00
N LYS A 46 27.86 -11.61 -9.28
CA LYS A 46 26.41 -11.88 -9.19
C LYS A 46 25.68 -10.74 -8.46
N ILE A 47 26.22 -10.25 -7.35
CA ILE A 47 25.67 -9.07 -6.64
C ILE A 47 25.63 -7.86 -7.56
N LYS A 48 26.74 -7.56 -8.25
CA LYS A 48 26.85 -6.44 -9.19
C LYS A 48 25.83 -6.57 -10.31
N THR A 49 25.70 -7.76 -10.89
CA THR A 49 24.73 -8.03 -11.96
C THR A 49 23.29 -7.82 -11.45
N LYS A 50 22.94 -8.37 -10.28
CA LYS A 50 21.62 -8.17 -9.64
C LYS A 50 21.32 -6.69 -9.42
N ASN A 51 22.29 -5.93 -8.92
CA ASN A 51 22.16 -4.49 -8.71
C ASN A 51 21.96 -3.73 -10.03
N LEU A 52 22.67 -4.09 -11.10
CA LEU A 52 22.47 -3.51 -12.43
C LEU A 52 21.03 -3.76 -12.94
N TYR A 53 20.53 -4.99 -12.84
CA TYR A 53 19.15 -5.32 -13.21
C TYR A 53 18.12 -4.54 -12.38
N GLN A 54 18.34 -4.40 -11.07
CA GLN A 54 17.43 -3.68 -10.19
C GLN A 54 17.43 -2.18 -10.49
N ASN A 55 18.60 -1.59 -10.71
CA ASN A 55 18.73 -0.18 -11.09
C ASN A 55 18.04 0.10 -12.42
N GLU A 56 18.17 -0.81 -13.38
CA GLU A 56 17.50 -0.69 -14.66
C GLU A 56 15.98 -0.79 -14.52
N LYS A 57 15.46 -1.75 -13.74
CA LYS A 57 14.02 -1.80 -13.41
C LYS A 57 13.53 -0.50 -12.79
N ASN A 58 14.30 0.08 -11.87
CA ASN A 58 13.97 1.35 -11.23
C ASN A 58 13.98 2.52 -12.23
N ARG A 59 14.95 2.58 -13.16
CA ARG A 59 14.98 3.55 -14.25
C ARG A 59 13.70 3.46 -15.09
N LEU A 60 13.35 2.25 -15.52
CA LEU A 60 12.14 1.99 -16.30
C LEU A 60 10.87 2.43 -15.55
N ILE A 61 10.76 2.13 -14.26
CA ILE A 61 9.63 2.58 -13.43
C ILE A 61 9.53 4.12 -13.40
N ARG A 62 10.65 4.83 -13.30
CA ARG A 62 10.65 6.31 -13.33
C ARG A 62 10.21 6.84 -14.69
N GLU A 63 10.61 6.21 -15.78
CA GLU A 63 10.18 6.58 -17.13
C GLU A 63 8.69 6.31 -17.36
N ILE A 64 8.17 5.17 -16.92
CA ILE A 64 6.73 4.86 -16.96
C ILE A 64 5.94 5.94 -16.23
N ASN A 65 6.37 6.33 -15.02
CA ASN A 65 5.76 7.42 -14.27
C ASN A 65 5.82 8.74 -15.06
N GLY A 66 6.97 9.08 -15.63
CA GLY A 66 7.15 10.28 -16.44
C GLY A 66 6.22 10.31 -17.67
N HIS A 67 6.08 9.18 -18.37
CA HIS A 67 5.15 9.07 -19.50
C HIS A 67 3.69 9.21 -19.07
N TYR A 68 3.29 8.60 -17.96
CA TYR A 68 1.95 8.75 -17.41
C TYR A 68 1.63 10.21 -17.06
N VAL A 69 2.53 10.89 -16.34
CA VAL A 69 2.37 12.32 -15.96
C VAL A 69 2.24 13.21 -17.20
N ASN A 70 2.96 12.88 -18.27
CA ASN A 70 2.86 13.56 -19.56
C ASN A 70 1.61 13.15 -20.39
N LYS A 71 0.63 12.49 -19.77
CA LYS A 71 -0.65 12.04 -20.39
C LYS A 71 -0.48 11.13 -21.61
N ARG A 72 0.66 10.45 -21.73
CA ARG A 72 0.89 9.48 -22.81
C ARG A 72 0.12 8.21 -22.51
N SER A 73 -0.39 7.56 -23.56
CA SER A 73 -1.09 6.29 -23.42
C SER A 73 -0.14 5.16 -23.03
N LYS A 74 -0.71 4.07 -22.53
CA LYS A 74 0.03 2.84 -22.21
C LYS A 74 0.74 2.26 -23.45
N GLN A 75 0.10 2.34 -24.61
CA GLN A 75 0.66 1.88 -25.90
C GLN A 75 1.85 2.74 -26.34
N GLU A 76 1.75 4.06 -26.17
CA GLU A 76 2.88 4.97 -26.42
C GLU A 76 4.03 4.72 -25.44
N CYS A 77 3.71 4.47 -24.16
CA CYS A 77 4.71 4.10 -23.17
C CYS A 77 5.46 2.81 -23.58
N LEU A 78 4.73 1.81 -24.06
CA LEU A 78 5.31 0.55 -24.57
C LEU A 78 6.20 0.73 -25.81
N SER A 79 5.89 1.69 -26.69
CA SER A 79 6.68 1.90 -27.91
C SER A 79 7.95 2.72 -27.67
N LEU A 80 7.99 3.50 -26.59
CA LEU A 80 9.10 4.41 -26.29
C LEU A 80 10.09 3.83 -25.30
N ILE A 81 9.65 2.91 -24.44
CA ILE A 81 10.50 2.31 -23.43
C ILE A 81 11.31 1.16 -24.04
N SER A 82 12.63 1.24 -23.85
CA SER A 82 13.56 0.18 -24.23
C SER A 82 14.59 -0.06 -23.12
N SER A 83 15.10 -1.29 -23.06
CA SER A 83 16.20 -1.69 -22.19
C SER A 83 17.13 -2.63 -22.96
N THR A 84 18.43 -2.49 -22.72
CA THR A 84 19.45 -3.43 -23.21
C THR A 84 19.64 -4.62 -22.27
N LEU A 85 19.13 -4.53 -21.03
CA LEU A 85 19.27 -5.56 -19.99
C LEU A 85 18.00 -6.39 -19.83
N LEU A 86 16.81 -5.79 -19.96
CA LEU A 86 15.54 -6.51 -19.85
C LEU A 86 15.03 -6.97 -21.21
N SER A 87 14.44 -8.17 -21.23
CA SER A 87 13.72 -8.67 -22.40
C SER A 87 12.48 -7.83 -22.71
N GLY A 88 12.09 -7.78 -23.98
CA GLY A 88 10.86 -7.07 -24.40
C GLY A 88 9.60 -7.55 -23.69
N GLU A 89 9.52 -8.83 -23.35
CA GLU A 89 8.41 -9.38 -22.54
C GLU A 89 8.43 -8.84 -21.11
N SER A 90 9.60 -8.79 -20.47
CA SER A 90 9.76 -8.22 -19.12
C SER A 90 9.40 -6.75 -19.08
N ILE A 91 9.77 -5.99 -20.12
CA ILE A 91 9.39 -4.59 -20.28
C ILE A 91 7.87 -4.46 -20.41
N ARG A 92 7.24 -5.26 -21.28
CA ARG A 92 5.77 -5.25 -21.47
C ARG A 92 5.04 -5.53 -20.16
N LEU A 93 5.46 -6.55 -19.43
CA LEU A 93 4.88 -6.90 -18.13
C LEU A 93 5.07 -5.78 -17.12
N LEU A 94 6.27 -5.20 -17.04
CA LEU A 94 6.56 -4.09 -16.12
C LEU A 94 5.71 -2.86 -16.43
N VAL A 95 5.62 -2.46 -17.70
CA VAL A 95 4.77 -1.33 -18.13
C VAL A 95 3.31 -1.62 -17.81
N ASN A 96 2.82 -2.83 -18.10
CA ASN A 96 1.44 -3.18 -17.80
C ASN A 96 1.11 -3.02 -16.32
N ILE A 97 1.89 -3.66 -15.45
CA ILE A 97 1.65 -3.61 -14.00
C ILE A 97 1.79 -2.19 -13.47
N LYS A 98 2.88 -1.50 -13.81
CA LYS A 98 3.19 -0.21 -13.21
C LYS A 98 2.30 0.90 -13.73
N TYR A 99 2.01 0.93 -15.02
CA TYR A 99 1.10 1.91 -15.60
C TYR A 99 -0.31 1.78 -15.00
N ASP A 100 -0.83 0.55 -14.89
CA ASP A 100 -2.16 0.33 -14.32
C ASP A 100 -2.20 0.68 -12.83
N GLN A 101 -1.14 0.36 -12.07
CA GLN A 101 -0.99 0.77 -10.67
C GLN A 101 -0.99 2.30 -10.52
N ILE A 102 -0.21 3.00 -11.34
CA ILE A 102 -0.14 4.47 -11.33
C ILE A 102 -1.52 5.05 -11.67
N HIS A 103 -2.17 4.52 -12.71
CA HIS A 103 -3.49 4.97 -13.14
C HIS A 103 -4.52 4.83 -12.03
N GLN A 104 -4.62 3.66 -11.41
CA GLN A 104 -5.54 3.41 -10.30
C GLN A 104 -5.27 4.32 -9.11
N ASN A 105 -3.99 4.55 -8.77
CA ASN A 105 -3.62 5.43 -7.67
C ASN A 105 -4.03 6.88 -7.96
N VAL A 106 -3.75 7.39 -9.16
CA VAL A 106 -4.09 8.75 -9.56
C VAL A 106 -5.61 8.93 -9.61
N GLU A 107 -6.34 7.99 -10.21
CA GLU A 107 -7.79 8.01 -10.22
C GLU A 107 -8.35 7.96 -8.79
N ASN A 108 -7.79 7.11 -7.92
CA ASN A 108 -8.22 7.04 -6.52
C ASN A 108 -7.97 8.36 -5.77
N LEU A 109 -6.87 9.06 -6.02
CA LEU A 109 -6.54 10.32 -5.35
C LEU A 109 -7.35 11.52 -5.88
N LYS A 110 -7.89 11.43 -7.09
CA LYS A 110 -8.65 12.50 -7.72
C LYS A 110 -9.89 12.85 -6.88
N VAL A 111 -10.02 14.13 -6.54
CA VAL A 111 -11.20 14.69 -5.87
C VAL A 111 -11.95 15.54 -6.89
N ASP A 112 -12.96 14.94 -7.53
CA ASP A 112 -13.87 15.63 -8.44
C ASP A 112 -15.22 15.93 -7.77
N SER A 113 -16.05 16.75 -8.43
CA SER A 113 -17.38 17.12 -7.91
C SER A 113 -18.25 15.92 -7.61
N LYS A 114 -18.13 14.84 -8.40
CA LYS A 114 -18.87 13.59 -8.19
C LYS A 114 -18.42 12.89 -6.91
N THR A 115 -17.10 12.78 -6.69
CA THR A 115 -16.52 12.23 -5.47
C THR A 115 -16.96 13.05 -4.26
N LEU A 116 -16.91 14.38 -4.33
CA LEU A 116 -17.38 15.24 -3.24
C LEU A 116 -18.86 15.02 -2.92
N MET A 117 -19.72 14.99 -3.94
CA MET A 117 -21.15 14.77 -3.77
C MET A 117 -21.44 13.39 -3.16
N TYR A 118 -20.79 12.33 -3.64
CA TYR A 118 -20.96 10.98 -3.11
C TYR A 118 -20.37 10.82 -1.72
N SER A 119 -19.27 11.48 -1.41
CA SER A 119 -18.71 11.56 -0.06
C SER A 119 -19.67 12.26 0.89
N PHE A 120 -20.33 13.33 0.47
CA PHE A 120 -21.33 14.03 1.27
C PHE A 120 -22.56 13.16 1.56
N VAL A 121 -23.18 12.59 0.52
CA VAL A 121 -24.31 11.66 0.67
C VAL A 121 -23.90 10.46 1.52
N GLY A 122 -22.71 9.92 1.26
CA GLY A 122 -22.15 8.82 2.02
C GLY A 122 -21.94 9.14 3.49
N THR A 123 -21.55 10.37 3.83
CA THR A 123 -21.41 10.81 5.23
C THR A 123 -22.73 10.66 5.98
N ILE A 124 -23.83 11.14 5.40
CA ILE A 124 -25.16 11.08 6.02
C ILE A 124 -25.60 9.62 6.16
N VAL A 125 -25.58 8.86 5.06
CA VAL A 125 -26.01 7.45 5.03
C VAL A 125 -25.18 6.59 5.98
N ALA A 126 -23.86 6.76 5.98
CA ALA A 126 -22.94 6.03 6.84
C ALA A 126 -23.19 6.31 8.32
N SER A 127 -23.36 7.59 8.70
CA SER A 127 -23.63 7.97 10.09
C SER A 127 -24.91 7.33 10.62
N ILE A 128 -25.96 7.27 9.80
CA ILE A 128 -27.24 6.63 10.17
C ILE A 128 -27.04 5.12 10.32
N ILE A 129 -26.46 4.46 9.31
CA ILE A 129 -26.27 3.00 9.32
C ILE A 129 -25.40 2.56 10.50
N SER A 130 -24.26 3.21 10.71
CA SER A 130 -23.35 2.87 11.80
C SER A 130 -24.00 3.13 13.17
N SER A 131 -24.75 4.21 13.33
CA SER A 131 -25.47 4.49 14.59
C SER A 131 -26.54 3.44 14.88
N VAL A 132 -27.32 3.02 13.88
CA VAL A 132 -28.32 1.93 14.03
C VAL A 132 -27.65 0.61 14.43
N ILE A 133 -26.51 0.27 13.80
CA ILE A 133 -25.75 -0.94 14.13
C ILE A 133 -25.24 -0.88 15.57
N ILE A 134 -24.57 0.19 15.95
CA ILE A 134 -24.02 0.34 17.31
C ILE A 134 -25.14 0.38 18.35
N PHE A 135 -26.27 1.05 18.07
CA PHE A 135 -27.40 1.09 18.97
C PHE A 135 -28.00 -0.31 19.19
N THR A 136 -28.19 -1.09 18.11
CA THR A 136 -28.65 -2.48 18.22
C THR A 136 -27.71 -3.32 19.10
N ILE A 137 -26.40 -3.13 18.97
CA ILE A 137 -25.41 -3.80 19.81
C ILE A 137 -25.54 -3.38 21.28
N LEU A 138 -25.68 -2.07 21.56
CA LEU A 138 -25.85 -1.55 22.91
C LEU A 138 -27.14 -2.04 23.57
N TYR A 139 -28.24 -2.10 22.81
CA TYR A 139 -29.52 -2.63 23.30
C TYR A 139 -29.40 -4.10 23.73
N GLN A 140 -28.73 -4.92 22.90
CA GLN A 140 -28.53 -6.34 23.19
C GLN A 140 -27.53 -6.58 24.32
N PHE A 141 -26.52 -5.71 24.44
CA PHE A 141 -25.41 -5.84 25.38
C PHE A 141 -25.27 -4.56 26.21
N SER A 142 -26.26 -4.28 27.06
CA SER A 142 -26.32 -3.04 27.85
C SER A 142 -25.04 -2.75 28.66
N PHE A 143 -24.29 -3.77 29.10
CA PHE A 143 -23.01 -3.59 29.80
C PHE A 143 -21.93 -2.89 28.96
N LEU A 144 -22.02 -2.91 27.62
CA LEU A 144 -21.11 -2.20 26.70
C LEU A 144 -21.31 -0.68 26.75
N SER A 145 -22.39 -0.20 27.38
CA SER A 145 -22.66 1.23 27.58
C SER A 145 -21.48 1.93 28.28
N VAL A 146 -20.80 1.30 29.23
CA VAL A 146 -19.64 1.91 29.90
C VAL A 146 -18.51 2.28 28.91
N PHE A 147 -18.49 1.67 27.71
CA PHE A 147 -17.51 1.90 26.66
C PHE A 147 -18.02 2.76 25.49
N HIS A 148 -19.02 3.63 25.71
CA HIS A 148 -19.62 4.45 24.65
C HIS A 148 -18.60 5.14 23.72
N PHE A 149 -17.53 5.71 24.25
CA PHE A 149 -16.49 6.36 23.43
C PHE A 149 -15.63 5.36 22.64
N SER A 150 -15.34 4.18 23.20
CA SER A 150 -14.59 3.14 22.50
C SER A 150 -15.37 2.60 21.30
N LEU A 151 -16.71 2.67 21.33
CA LEU A 151 -17.58 2.28 20.20
C LEU A 151 -17.50 3.23 19.00
N LEU A 152 -16.85 4.39 19.12
CA LEU A 152 -16.55 5.26 17.97
C LEU A 152 -15.54 4.63 17.01
N ILE A 153 -14.65 3.76 17.52
CA ILE A 153 -13.66 3.06 16.69
C ILE A 153 -14.36 2.13 15.68
N PRO A 154 -15.21 1.16 16.11
CA PRO A 154 -15.95 0.33 15.16
C PRO A 154 -16.93 1.17 14.32
N ALA A 155 -17.52 2.23 14.86
CA ALA A 155 -18.39 3.12 14.09
C ALA A 155 -17.64 3.82 12.93
N TYR A 156 -16.40 4.29 13.16
CA TYR A 156 -15.55 4.85 12.11
C TYR A 156 -15.21 3.81 11.03
N ILE A 157 -14.93 2.56 11.43
CA ILE A 157 -14.66 1.48 10.47
C ILE A 157 -15.89 1.25 9.58
N ILE A 158 -17.09 1.15 10.17
CA ILE A 158 -18.34 1.00 9.42
C ILE A 158 -18.55 2.20 8.49
N ASN A 159 -18.34 3.42 9.00
CA ASN A 159 -18.52 4.65 8.23
C ASN A 159 -17.65 4.65 6.97
N TYR A 160 -16.37 4.34 7.13
CA TYR A 160 -15.43 4.21 6.03
C TYR A 160 -15.90 3.19 4.98
N TRP A 161 -16.34 2.00 5.41
CA TRP A 161 -16.77 0.97 4.49
C TRP A 161 -18.01 1.37 3.69
N VAL A 162 -19.01 1.97 4.34
CA VAL A 162 -20.21 2.47 3.68
C VAL A 162 -19.86 3.57 2.66
N ILE A 163 -19.04 4.54 3.05
CA ILE A 163 -18.62 5.64 2.15
C ILE A 163 -17.79 5.10 0.99
N ARG A 164 -16.92 4.13 1.23
CA ARG A 164 -16.14 3.46 0.18
C ARG A 164 -17.05 2.74 -0.82
N LEU A 165 -18.10 2.06 -0.37
CA LEU A 165 -19.04 1.38 -1.26
C LEU A 165 -19.77 2.37 -2.18
N ILE A 166 -20.10 3.56 -1.66
CA ILE A 166 -20.79 4.60 -2.44
C ILE A 166 -19.85 5.33 -3.39
N THR A 167 -18.64 5.68 -2.93
CA THR A 167 -17.69 6.50 -3.69
C THR A 167 -16.80 5.68 -4.63
N GLY A 168 -16.57 4.39 -4.34
CA GLY A 168 -15.59 3.55 -5.00
C GLY A 168 -14.12 3.94 -4.71
N LYS A 169 -13.90 4.89 -3.80
CA LYS A 169 -12.57 5.43 -3.46
C LYS A 169 -12.11 4.93 -2.09
N THR A 170 -10.80 4.81 -1.91
CA THR A 170 -10.19 4.36 -0.64
C THR A 170 -9.97 5.52 0.32
N ARG A 171 -9.59 5.22 1.57
CA ARG A 171 -9.25 6.23 2.60
C ARG A 171 -8.09 7.15 2.25
N VAL A 172 -7.29 6.81 1.24
CA VAL A 172 -6.20 7.67 0.76
C VAL A 172 -6.76 8.87 -0.01
N ASN A 173 -7.98 8.76 -0.55
CA ASN A 173 -8.69 9.90 -1.10
C ASN A 173 -9.11 10.86 0.02
N LEU A 174 -8.73 12.14 -0.10
CA LEU A 174 -8.97 13.16 0.92
C LEU A 174 -10.47 13.33 1.24
N ALA A 175 -11.33 13.31 0.23
CA ALA A 175 -12.77 13.50 0.44
C ALA A 175 -13.40 12.32 1.20
N VAL A 176 -12.99 11.08 0.90
CA VAL A 176 -13.45 9.89 1.65
C VAL A 176 -12.95 9.91 3.09
N PHE A 177 -11.70 10.31 3.31
CA PHE A 177 -11.15 10.44 4.64
C PHE A 177 -11.93 11.45 5.48
N ILE A 178 -12.12 12.67 4.97
CA ILE A 178 -12.87 13.74 5.66
C ILE A 178 -14.32 13.31 5.89
N ALA A 179 -14.97 12.73 4.90
CA ALA A 179 -16.35 12.23 5.02
C ALA A 179 -16.48 11.18 6.12
N SER A 180 -15.55 10.23 6.20
CA SER A 180 -15.54 9.18 7.23
C SER A 180 -15.34 9.78 8.62
N PHE A 181 -14.48 10.79 8.73
CA PHE A 181 -14.25 11.51 9.98
C PHE A 181 -15.49 12.31 10.41
N ILE A 182 -16.12 13.07 9.50
CA ILE A 182 -17.34 13.83 9.79
C ILE A 182 -18.50 12.90 10.17
N ALA A 183 -18.65 11.76 9.48
CA ALA A 183 -19.67 10.76 9.81
C ALA A 183 -19.50 10.24 11.24
N THR A 184 -18.26 10.04 11.70
CA THR A 184 -17.99 9.64 13.08
C THR A 184 -18.26 10.77 14.07
N LEU A 185 -17.98 12.03 13.73
CA LEU A 185 -18.38 13.17 14.57
C LEU A 185 -19.90 13.26 14.71
N LEU A 186 -20.66 13.00 13.64
CA LEU A 186 -22.12 12.90 13.71
C LEU A 186 -22.56 11.78 14.66
N ASN A 187 -21.89 10.63 14.64
CA ASN A 187 -22.17 9.55 15.59
C ASN A 187 -21.93 9.98 17.04
N CYS A 188 -20.90 10.79 17.33
CA CYS A 188 -20.71 11.36 18.67
C CYS A 188 -21.94 12.19 19.08
N VAL A 189 -22.43 13.04 18.18
CA VAL A 189 -23.62 13.86 18.43
C VAL A 189 -24.84 12.97 18.70
N TYR A 190 -25.07 11.95 17.87
CA TYR A 190 -26.17 10.99 18.08
C TYR A 190 -26.07 10.25 19.41
N PHE A 191 -24.87 9.82 19.82
CA PHE A 191 -24.69 9.17 21.12
C PHE A 191 -24.94 10.11 22.29
N ILE A 192 -24.49 11.37 22.22
CA ILE A 192 -24.77 12.36 23.27
C ILE A 192 -26.28 12.61 23.39
N PHE A 193 -26.98 12.79 22.26
CA PHE A 193 -28.44 12.93 22.29
C PHE A 193 -29.10 11.68 22.86
N LEU A 194 -28.69 10.49 22.44
CA LEU A 194 -29.32 9.25 22.88
C LEU A 194 -29.11 8.98 24.38
N ILE A 195 -27.93 9.26 24.93
CA ILE A 195 -27.64 9.09 26.37
C ILE A 195 -28.43 10.11 27.21
N ASN A 196 -28.56 11.36 26.75
CA ASN A 196 -29.25 12.41 27.51
C ASN A 196 -30.78 12.27 27.50
N TYR A 197 -31.34 11.52 26.54
CA TYR A 197 -32.79 11.35 26.38
C TYR A 197 -33.27 9.89 26.59
N SER A 198 -32.37 8.98 27.00
CA SER A 198 -32.69 7.60 27.42
C SER A 198 -32.74 7.47 28.93
#